data_AF-A0A2T0RB06-F1
#
_entry.id   AF-A0A2T0RB06-F1
#
_cell.length_a   1.000
_cell.length_b   1.000
_cell.length_c   1.000
_cell.angle_alpha   90.00
_cell.angle_beta   90.00
_cell.angle_gamma   90.00
#
_symmetry.space_group_name_H-M   'P 1'
#
loop_
_entity.id
_entity.type
_entity.pdbx_description
1 polymer ?
#
loop_
_entity_poly.entity_id
_entity_poly.type
_entity_poly.pdbx_seq_one_letter_code
_entity_poly.pdbx_strand_id
1 'polypeptide(L)'
;MSRRRTLPPGWGAWFLVAAAAAPTAATARSAWTVMGGSLDQVFGLDQSTYPDGALLGNRWSVMWTQSATPSLLSATVLPVVVLAGLVLAGRPRAVVPAGRGRVLATVVAAATALLGLGGIVGFLAQASGLLTVTQWSGFTSSQLDVFAPPAVASLVAAVLGGVATGVLWPRADLEETAEPEPEPEPEADPEPGPVVDPEPEPEPLVTVSARGFPTPSAAEVQRYRRDL
;
A
#
# COMPACT_ATOMS: atom_id res chain seq x y z
N MET A 1 1.32 38.39 -2.71
CA MET A 1 0.55 37.21 -2.23
C MET A 1 1.19 35.94 -2.76
N SER A 2 1.88 35.16 -1.92
CA SER A 2 2.48 33.88 -2.30
C SER A 2 1.40 32.78 -2.28
N ARG A 3 1.05 32.21 -3.43
CA ARG A 3 0.22 31.00 -3.49
C ARG A 3 0.98 29.86 -2.81
N ARG A 4 0.59 29.49 -1.58
CA ARG A 4 1.06 28.25 -0.95
C ARG A 4 0.57 27.09 -1.80
N ARG A 5 1.49 26.36 -2.44
CA ARG A 5 1.16 25.08 -3.08
C ARG A 5 0.79 24.11 -1.96
N THR A 6 -0.50 23.88 -1.77
CA THR A 6 -0.99 22.80 -0.92
C THR A 6 -0.67 21.49 -1.65
N LEU A 7 0.15 20.64 -1.02
CA LEU A 7 0.40 19.29 -1.55
C LEU A 7 -0.94 18.55 -1.67
N PRO A 8 -1.10 17.66 -2.67
CA PRO A 8 -2.30 16.85 -2.79
C PRO A 8 -2.49 16.03 -1.50
N PRO A 9 -3.71 15.94 -0.98
CA PRO A 9 -3.98 15.09 0.18
C PRO A 9 -3.52 13.65 -0.09
N GLY A 10 -2.74 13.08 0.84
CA GLY A 10 -2.26 11.69 0.76
C GLY A 10 -0.86 11.50 0.16
N TRP A 11 -0.16 12.55 -0.28
CA TRP A 11 1.19 12.41 -0.86
C TRP A 11 2.22 11.84 0.14
N GLY A 12 2.13 12.23 1.41
CA GLY A 12 2.99 11.69 2.48
C GLY A 12 2.78 10.20 2.71
N ALA A 13 1.53 9.72 2.58
CA ALA A 13 1.22 8.30 2.70
C ALA A 13 1.89 7.48 1.58
N TRP A 14 1.87 7.97 0.34
CA TRP A 14 2.52 7.29 -0.78
C TRP A 14 4.03 7.22 -0.63
N PHE A 15 4.66 8.26 -0.09
CA PHE A 15 6.10 8.22 0.21
C PHE A 15 6.43 7.13 1.23
N LEU A 16 5.64 7.02 2.30
CA LEU A 16 5.82 5.97 3.31
C LEU A 16 5.59 4.57 2.74
N VAL A 17 4.57 4.40 1.89
CA VAL A 17 4.32 3.12 1.20
C VAL A 17 5.46 2.76 0.26
N ALA A 18 5.99 3.72 -0.50
CA ALA A 18 7.15 3.49 -1.36
C ALA A 18 8.42 3.18 -0.55
N ALA A 19 8.64 3.88 0.57
CA ALA A 19 9.76 3.65 1.47
C ALA A 19 9.70 2.26 2.13
N ALA A 20 8.50 1.73 2.37
CA ALA A 20 8.32 0.34 2.79
C ALA A 20 8.50 -0.65 1.61
N ALA A 21 7.91 -0.36 0.45
CA ALA A 21 7.87 -1.28 -0.68
C ALA A 21 9.24 -1.53 -1.32
N ALA A 22 10.07 -0.49 -1.47
CA ALA A 22 11.36 -0.59 -2.14
C ALA A 22 12.31 -1.61 -1.47
N PRO A 23 12.56 -1.57 -0.14
CA PRO A 23 13.41 -2.56 0.51
C PRO A 23 12.77 -3.96 0.55
N THR A 24 11.44 -4.08 0.61
CA THR A 24 10.75 -5.39 0.54
C THR A 24 10.96 -6.03 -0.83
N ALA A 25 10.78 -5.25 -1.91
CA ALA A 25 11.00 -5.71 -3.27
C ALA A 25 12.48 -6.05 -3.53
N ALA A 26 13.40 -5.24 -3.02
CA ALA A 26 14.83 -5.52 -3.11
C ALA A 26 15.21 -6.83 -2.39
N THR A 27 14.63 -7.07 -1.22
CA THR A 27 14.82 -8.32 -0.45
C THR A 27 14.28 -9.52 -1.22
N ALA A 28 13.05 -9.45 -1.72
CA ALA A 28 12.44 -10.52 -2.50
C ALA A 28 13.24 -10.83 -3.77
N ARG A 29 13.73 -9.78 -4.46
CA ARG A 29 14.59 -9.92 -5.64
C ARG A 29 15.92 -10.58 -5.28
N SER A 30 16.58 -10.12 -4.22
CA SER A 30 17.84 -10.72 -3.72
C SER A 30 17.65 -12.21 -3.45
N ALA A 31 16.62 -12.55 -2.68
CA ALA A 31 16.27 -13.93 -2.37
C ALA A 31 16.03 -14.76 -3.62
N TRP A 32 15.25 -14.25 -4.57
CA TRP A 32 15.01 -14.92 -5.84
C TRP A 32 16.30 -15.17 -6.63
N THR A 33 17.19 -14.16 -6.73
CA THR A 33 18.44 -14.30 -7.49
C THR A 33 19.42 -15.28 -6.84
N VAL A 34 19.56 -15.23 -5.52
CA VAL A 34 20.46 -16.15 -4.80
C VAL A 34 19.90 -17.57 -4.83
N MET A 35 18.62 -17.75 -4.49
CA MET A 35 18.00 -19.08 -4.42
C MET A 35 17.83 -19.72 -5.81
N GLY A 36 17.57 -18.90 -6.84
CA GLY A 36 17.49 -19.33 -8.23
C GLY A 36 18.84 -19.70 -8.86
N GLY A 37 19.95 -19.46 -8.16
CA GLY A 37 21.30 -19.82 -8.62
C GLY A 37 21.89 -18.86 -9.65
N SER A 38 21.26 -17.71 -9.91
CA SER A 38 21.81 -16.73 -10.86
C SER A 38 23.13 -16.13 -10.39
N LEU A 39 23.44 -16.27 -9.11
CA LEU A 39 24.67 -15.78 -8.48
C LEU A 39 25.61 -16.92 -8.08
N ASP A 40 25.35 -18.16 -8.51
CA ASP A 40 26.16 -19.31 -8.11
C ASP A 40 27.63 -19.15 -8.50
N GLN A 41 27.90 -18.71 -9.73
CA GLN A 41 29.28 -18.46 -10.18
C GLN A 41 29.96 -17.35 -9.38
N VAL A 42 29.20 -16.33 -8.96
CA VAL A 42 29.74 -15.20 -8.18
C VAL A 42 30.15 -15.65 -6.78
N PHE A 43 29.39 -16.56 -6.18
CA PHE A 43 29.61 -17.06 -4.82
C PHE A 43 30.35 -18.41 -4.79
N GLY A 44 30.81 -18.92 -5.94
CA GLY A 44 31.48 -20.24 -6.02
C GLY A 44 30.57 -21.39 -5.60
N LEU A 45 29.26 -21.27 -5.82
CA LEU A 45 28.24 -22.28 -5.52
C LEU A 45 28.03 -23.21 -6.72
N ASP A 46 29.06 -23.94 -7.12
CA ASP A 46 28.89 -24.94 -8.19
C ASP A 46 28.48 -26.31 -7.64
N GLN A 47 27.75 -27.08 -8.46
CA GLN A 47 27.31 -28.43 -8.08
C GLN A 47 28.47 -29.41 -7.89
N SER A 48 29.62 -29.16 -8.54
CA SER A 48 30.82 -29.98 -8.38
C SER A 48 31.44 -29.85 -6.98
N THR A 49 31.27 -28.70 -6.34
CA THR A 49 31.79 -28.38 -5.01
C THR A 49 30.82 -28.82 -3.91
N TYR A 50 29.51 -28.82 -4.19
CA TYR A 50 28.46 -29.13 -3.24
C TYR A 50 27.55 -30.27 -3.74
N PRO A 51 27.92 -31.54 -3.52
CA PRO A 51 27.07 -32.67 -3.89
C PRO A 51 25.75 -32.69 -3.10
N ASP A 52 24.70 -33.17 -3.76
CA ASP A 52 23.36 -33.54 -3.28
C ASP A 52 22.80 -32.77 -2.05
N GLY A 53 21.87 -31.84 -2.32
CA GLY A 53 21.05 -31.17 -1.29
C GLY A 53 21.75 -30.02 -0.55
N ALA A 54 23.08 -30.05 -0.44
CA ALA A 54 23.85 -29.01 0.23
C ALA A 54 23.89 -27.67 -0.53
N LEU A 55 23.66 -27.68 -1.86
CA LEU A 55 23.65 -26.46 -2.66
C LEU A 55 22.57 -25.47 -2.19
N LEU A 56 21.38 -25.96 -1.86
CA LEU A 56 20.28 -25.12 -1.39
C LEU A 56 20.60 -24.48 -0.03
N GLY A 57 21.16 -25.27 0.90
CA GLY A 57 21.60 -24.76 2.21
C GLY A 57 22.74 -23.75 2.09
N ASN A 58 23.68 -23.96 1.17
CA ASN A 58 24.76 -22.99 0.91
C ASN A 58 24.23 -21.69 0.27
N ARG A 59 23.32 -21.76 -0.73
CA ARG A 59 22.64 -20.56 -1.28
C ARG A 59 21.90 -19.79 -0.19
N TRP A 60 21.16 -20.50 0.67
CA TRP A 60 20.49 -19.91 1.82
C TRP A 60 21.47 -19.19 2.77
N SER A 61 22.56 -19.87 3.13
CA SER A 61 23.61 -19.31 3.99
C SER A 61 24.20 -18.02 3.40
N VAL A 62 24.55 -18.04 2.11
CA VAL A 62 25.07 -16.87 1.38
C VAL A 62 24.07 -15.72 1.39
N MET A 63 22.78 -16.00 1.20
CA MET A 63 21.73 -14.98 1.24
C MET A 63 21.71 -14.22 2.57
N TRP A 64 21.94 -14.88 3.71
CA TRP A 64 21.85 -14.22 5.01
C TRP A 64 23.17 -13.69 5.55
N THR A 65 24.30 -14.26 5.15
CA THR A 65 25.60 -13.90 5.69
C THR A 65 26.42 -12.99 4.78
N GLN A 66 26.22 -13.07 3.46
CA GLN A 66 27.02 -12.35 2.48
C GLN A 66 26.22 -11.33 1.66
N SER A 67 24.89 -11.43 1.67
CA SER A 67 24.03 -10.46 0.96
C SER A 67 23.45 -9.40 1.90
N ALA A 68 22.95 -8.30 1.33
CA ALA A 68 22.32 -7.21 2.08
C ALA A 68 20.92 -7.54 2.63
N THR A 69 20.41 -8.77 2.42
CA THR A 69 19.06 -9.21 2.80
C THR A 69 18.66 -8.89 4.25
N PRO A 70 19.45 -9.17 5.30
CA PRO A 70 19.06 -8.83 6.68
C PRO A 70 18.91 -7.31 6.91
N SER A 71 19.78 -6.52 6.28
CA SER A 71 19.75 -5.05 6.40
C SER A 71 18.56 -4.46 5.65
N LEU A 72 18.27 -4.96 4.45
CA LEU A 72 17.11 -4.56 3.66
C LEU A 72 15.80 -4.94 4.38
N LEU A 73 15.73 -6.14 4.95
CA LEU A 73 14.58 -6.58 5.74
C LEU A 73 14.38 -5.71 7.00
N SER A 74 15.45 -5.25 7.63
CA SER A 74 15.35 -4.34 8.78
C SER A 74 14.89 -2.94 8.35
N ALA A 75 15.29 -2.49 7.15
CA ALA A 75 14.89 -1.21 6.60
C ALA A 75 13.38 -1.13 6.24
N THR A 76 12.71 -2.25 5.96
CA THR A 76 11.25 -2.28 5.70
C THR A 76 10.43 -2.11 6.98
N VAL A 77 10.95 -2.56 8.12
CA VAL A 77 10.19 -2.60 9.38
C VAL A 77 9.79 -1.21 9.84
N LEU A 78 10.72 -0.26 9.82
CA LEU A 78 10.48 1.10 10.31
C LEU A 78 9.31 1.80 9.60
N PRO A 79 9.27 1.92 8.26
CA PRO A 79 8.17 2.59 7.58
C PRO A 79 6.82 1.84 7.74
N VAL A 80 6.83 0.50 7.82
CA VAL A 80 5.62 -0.30 8.05
C VAL A 80 5.05 -0.04 9.45
N VAL A 81 5.90 0.01 10.48
CA VAL A 81 5.49 0.33 11.86
C VAL A 81 4.97 1.76 11.96
N VAL A 82 5.64 2.73 11.31
CA VAL A 82 5.19 4.12 11.28
C VAL A 82 3.81 4.22 10.64
N LEU A 83 3.58 3.55 9.51
CA LEU A 83 2.26 3.51 8.86
C LEU A 83 1.18 2.93 9.78
N ALA A 84 1.46 1.80 10.43
CA ALA A 84 0.51 1.17 11.36
C ALA A 84 0.22 2.08 12.57
N GLY A 85 1.25 2.72 13.15
CA GLY A 85 1.10 3.65 14.26
C GLY A 85 0.28 4.90 13.90
N LEU A 86 0.45 5.43 12.68
CA LEU A 86 -0.34 6.55 12.18
C LEU A 86 -1.83 6.21 12.04
N VAL A 87 -2.13 4.98 11.60
CA VAL A 87 -3.52 4.49 11.52
C VAL A 87 -4.14 4.33 12.90
N LEU A 88 -3.41 3.72 13.85
CA LEU A 88 -3.89 3.55 15.23
C LEU A 88 -4.13 4.89 15.95
N ALA A 89 -3.29 5.89 15.68
CA ALA A 89 -3.40 7.20 16.30
C ALA A 89 -4.49 8.11 15.69
N GLY A 90 -5.31 7.60 14.75
CA GLY A 90 -6.38 8.38 14.11
C GLY A 90 -5.88 9.66 13.42
N ARG A 91 -4.62 9.65 12.95
CA ARG A 91 -3.96 10.85 12.41
C ARG A 91 -4.61 11.32 11.11
N PRO A 92 -4.47 12.62 10.76
CA PRO A 92 -5.18 13.22 9.64
C PRO A 92 -4.93 12.47 8.32
N ARG A 93 -5.99 12.39 7.49
CA ARG A 93 -6.05 11.70 6.19
C ARG A 93 -4.92 12.08 5.21
N ALA A 94 -4.20 13.17 5.46
CA ALA A 94 -3.03 13.58 4.68
C ALA A 94 -1.83 12.61 4.80
N VAL A 95 -1.72 11.87 5.92
CA VAL A 95 -0.57 10.99 6.20
C VAL A 95 -0.96 9.51 6.20
N VAL A 96 -2.26 9.20 6.34
CA VAL A 96 -2.79 7.84 6.29
C VAL A 96 -3.17 7.48 4.84
N PRO A 97 -2.69 6.36 4.30
CA PRO A 97 -3.10 5.92 2.97
C PRO A 97 -4.61 5.62 2.95
N ALA A 98 -5.33 6.17 1.97
CA ALA A 98 -6.74 5.85 1.73
C ALA A 98 -6.91 4.99 0.47
N GLY A 99 -8.01 4.22 0.42
CA GLY A 99 -8.37 3.38 -0.73
C GLY A 99 -7.22 2.47 -1.19
N ARG A 100 -6.79 2.64 -2.45
CA ARG A 100 -5.72 1.84 -3.06
C ARG A 100 -4.37 1.94 -2.33
N GLY A 101 -4.05 3.10 -1.75
CA GLY A 101 -2.81 3.27 -0.98
C GLY A 101 -2.79 2.39 0.26
N ARG A 102 -3.96 2.18 0.90
CA ARG A 102 -4.09 1.31 2.07
C ARG A 102 -3.92 -0.15 1.69
N VAL A 103 -4.58 -0.57 0.61
CA VAL A 103 -4.41 -1.93 0.06
C VAL A 103 -2.94 -2.21 -0.24
N LEU A 104 -2.25 -1.30 -0.92
CA LEU A 104 -0.83 -1.47 -1.23
C LEU A 104 0.02 -1.55 0.05
N ALA A 105 -0.23 -0.67 1.03
CA ALA A 105 0.47 -0.71 2.32
C ALA A 105 0.28 -2.07 3.03
N THR A 106 -0.95 -2.59 3.02
CA THR A 106 -1.29 -3.89 3.60
C THR A 106 -0.55 -5.03 2.89
N VAL A 107 -0.50 -5.01 1.56
CA VAL A 107 0.24 -6.00 0.76
C VAL A 107 1.74 -5.94 1.07
N VAL A 108 2.31 -4.74 1.17
CA VAL A 108 3.74 -4.57 1.51
C VAL A 108 4.04 -5.07 2.92
N ALA A 109 3.17 -4.78 3.88
CA ALA A 109 3.30 -5.30 5.25
C ALA A 109 3.21 -6.83 5.28
N ALA A 110 2.27 -7.42 4.52
CA ALA A 110 2.08 -8.86 4.44
C ALA A 110 3.28 -9.55 3.77
N ALA A 111 3.78 -8.99 2.67
CA ALA A 111 4.98 -9.49 2.00
C ALA A 111 6.20 -9.42 2.93
N THR A 112 6.36 -8.34 3.69
CA THR A 112 7.42 -8.20 4.70
C THR A 112 7.30 -9.27 5.78
N ALA A 113 6.08 -9.54 6.26
CA ALA A 113 5.82 -10.58 7.24
C ALA A 113 6.20 -11.97 6.71
N LEU A 114 5.80 -12.29 5.47
CA LEU A 114 6.09 -13.57 4.81
C LEU A 114 7.60 -13.76 4.57
N LEU A 115 8.32 -12.71 4.15
CA LEU A 115 9.77 -12.77 4.00
C LEU A 115 10.46 -13.02 5.35
N GLY A 116 10.00 -12.35 6.41
CA GLY A 116 10.48 -12.60 7.77
C GLY A 116 10.23 -14.05 8.22
N LEU A 117 9.01 -14.56 8.00
CA LEU A 117 8.67 -15.96 8.30
C LEU A 117 9.52 -16.94 7.50
N GLY A 118 9.74 -16.69 6.21
CA GLY A 118 10.64 -17.47 5.37
C GLY A 118 12.05 -17.52 5.95
N GLY A 119 12.58 -16.37 6.39
CA GLY A 119 13.82 -16.25 7.16
C GLY A 119 13.88 -17.19 8.36
N ILE A 120 12.88 -17.10 9.24
CA ILE A 120 12.80 -17.94 10.45
C ILE A 120 12.76 -19.43 10.08
N VAL A 121 11.91 -19.81 9.12
CA VAL A 121 11.78 -21.21 8.69
C VAL A 121 13.11 -21.75 8.16
N GLY A 122 13.83 -20.98 7.34
CA GLY A 122 15.12 -21.44 6.84
C GLY A 122 16.21 -21.47 7.93
N PHE A 123 16.18 -20.57 8.93
CA PHE A 123 17.06 -20.69 10.10
C PHE A 123 16.76 -21.95 10.92
N LEU A 124 15.48 -22.27 11.14
CA LEU A 124 15.08 -23.50 11.83
C LEU A 124 15.47 -24.75 11.03
N ALA A 125 15.28 -24.73 9.71
CA ALA A 125 15.69 -25.81 8.82
C ALA A 125 17.21 -26.01 8.84
N GLN A 126 18.00 -24.93 8.89
CA GLN A 126 19.45 -25.02 9.03
C GLN A 126 19.86 -25.52 10.42
N ALA A 127 19.23 -25.04 11.49
CA ALA A 127 19.50 -25.47 12.87
C ALA A 127 19.16 -26.94 13.14
N SER A 128 18.13 -27.46 12.46
CA SER A 128 17.73 -28.87 12.52
C SER A 128 18.52 -29.78 11.56
N GLY A 129 19.41 -29.22 10.73
CA GLY A 129 20.17 -29.97 9.74
C GLY A 129 19.40 -30.36 8.47
N LEU A 130 18.15 -29.89 8.30
CA LEU A 130 17.36 -30.07 7.08
C LEU A 130 17.97 -29.32 5.89
N LEU A 131 18.49 -28.11 6.13
CA LEU A 131 19.32 -27.38 5.16
C LEU A 131 20.79 -27.63 5.50
N THR A 132 21.38 -28.63 4.84
CA THR A 132 22.78 -28.98 5.01
C THR A 132 23.68 -27.88 4.45
N VAL A 133 24.66 -27.47 5.24
CA VAL A 133 25.69 -26.49 4.82
C VAL A 133 27.04 -27.14 5.07
N THR A 134 27.84 -27.26 4.02
CA THR A 134 29.10 -28.03 4.00
C THR A 134 30.16 -27.51 4.97
N GLN A 135 30.07 -26.24 5.40
CA GLN A 135 31.00 -25.66 6.37
C GLN A 135 30.56 -25.85 7.83
N TRP A 136 29.42 -26.51 8.08
CA TRP A 136 28.79 -26.56 9.40
C TRP A 136 28.69 -27.99 9.90
N SER A 137 29.71 -28.46 10.61
CA SER A 137 29.70 -29.76 11.28
C SER A 137 29.04 -29.73 12.68
N GLY A 138 28.14 -28.77 12.93
CA GLY A 138 27.42 -28.59 14.19
C GLY A 138 27.32 -27.12 14.64
N PHE A 139 26.24 -26.78 15.36
CA PHE A 139 25.99 -25.43 15.90
C PHE A 139 26.96 -25.11 17.04
N THR A 140 27.99 -24.31 16.78
CA THR A 140 28.88 -23.78 17.82
C THR A 140 28.38 -22.44 18.37
N SER A 141 28.89 -22.02 19.53
CA SER A 141 28.56 -20.69 20.10
C SER A 141 28.94 -19.54 19.15
N SER A 142 30.09 -19.63 18.47
CA SER A 142 30.52 -18.64 17.48
C SER A 142 29.60 -18.54 16.27
N GLN A 143 28.88 -19.61 15.96
CA GLN A 143 27.93 -19.68 14.86
C GLN A 143 26.59 -19.03 15.20
N LEU A 144 26.15 -19.14 16.46
CA LEU A 144 24.99 -18.40 16.96
C LEU A 144 25.19 -16.89 16.88
N ASP A 145 26.39 -16.38 17.16
CA ASP A 145 26.70 -14.95 17.09
C ASP A 145 26.54 -14.40 15.66
N VAL A 146 26.79 -15.22 14.63
CA VAL A 146 26.64 -14.84 13.23
C VAL A 146 25.17 -14.84 12.80
N PHE A 147 24.35 -15.78 13.30
CA PHE A 147 22.96 -15.95 12.85
C PHE A 147 21.91 -15.30 13.74
N ALA A 148 22.21 -15.02 15.00
CA ALA A 148 21.27 -14.38 15.90
C ALA A 148 20.79 -13.02 15.34
N PRO A 149 21.66 -12.13 14.79
CA PRO A 149 21.17 -10.85 14.28
C PRO A 149 20.23 -11.01 13.06
N PRO A 150 20.55 -11.79 12.01
CA PRO A 150 19.62 -12.06 10.91
C PRO A 150 18.32 -12.76 11.33
N ALA A 151 18.38 -13.71 12.26
CA ALA A 151 17.20 -14.41 12.77
C ALA A 151 16.29 -13.47 13.57
N VAL A 152 16.87 -12.60 14.41
CA VAL A 152 16.13 -11.56 15.12
C VAL A 152 15.51 -10.57 14.14
N ALA A 153 16.24 -10.10 13.12
CA ALA A 153 15.69 -9.24 12.09
C ALA A 153 14.49 -9.88 11.36
N SER A 154 14.61 -11.18 11.06
CA SER A 154 13.53 -11.97 10.43
C SER A 154 12.30 -12.11 11.33
N LEU A 155 12.50 -12.38 12.62
CA LEU A 155 11.44 -12.43 13.62
C LEU A 155 10.74 -11.08 13.76
N VAL A 156 11.51 -10.00 13.87
CA VAL A 156 10.99 -8.64 13.98
C VAL A 156 10.17 -8.28 12.74
N ALA A 157 10.67 -8.57 11.55
CA ALA A 157 9.94 -8.34 10.30
C ALA A 157 8.66 -9.17 10.19
N ALA A 158 8.70 -10.44 10.60
CA ALA A 158 7.55 -11.33 10.64
C ALA A 158 6.44 -10.78 11.55
N VAL A 159 6.80 -10.47 12.80
CA VAL A 159 5.85 -10.02 13.83
C VAL A 159 5.31 -8.64 13.49
N LEU A 160 6.17 -7.66 13.22
CA LEU A 160 5.74 -6.28 12.98
C LEU A 160 5.06 -6.14 11.62
N GLY A 161 5.51 -6.87 10.60
CA GLY A 161 4.81 -6.97 9.33
C GLY A 161 3.40 -7.53 9.51
N GLY A 162 3.25 -8.64 10.24
CA GLY A 162 1.95 -9.27 10.48
C GLY A 162 0.99 -8.38 11.29
N VAL A 163 1.48 -7.73 12.36
CA VAL A 163 0.70 -6.76 13.13
C VAL A 163 0.26 -5.59 12.25
N ALA A 164 1.20 -5.03 11.46
CA ALA A 164 0.88 -3.94 10.56
C ALA A 164 -0.12 -4.35 9.47
N THR A 165 -0.05 -5.58 8.94
CA THR A 165 -1.06 -6.12 8.04
C THR A 165 -2.43 -6.12 8.69
N GLY A 166 -2.56 -6.59 9.93
CA GLY A 166 -3.83 -6.58 10.65
C GLY A 166 -4.39 -5.17 10.90
N VAL A 167 -3.53 -4.21 11.23
CA VAL A 167 -3.91 -2.80 11.44
C VAL A 167 -4.32 -2.12 10.12
N LEU A 168 -3.53 -2.33 9.07
CA LEU A 168 -3.73 -1.73 7.76
C LEU A 168 -4.84 -2.43 6.97
N TRP A 169 -5.18 -3.67 7.32
CA TRP A 169 -6.23 -4.43 6.66
C TRP A 169 -7.44 -3.52 6.49
N PRO A 170 -7.97 -3.39 5.26
CA PRO A 170 -9.26 -2.75 5.08
C PRO A 170 -10.20 -3.56 5.97
N ARG A 171 -10.63 -2.95 7.08
CA ARG A 171 -11.93 -3.33 7.60
C ARG A 171 -12.81 -3.01 6.39
N ALA A 172 -13.33 -4.06 5.75
CA ALA A 172 -14.62 -3.89 5.12
C ALA A 172 -15.38 -3.23 6.25
N ASP A 173 -15.61 -1.92 6.11
CA ASP A 173 -16.62 -1.30 6.92
C ASP A 173 -17.75 -2.29 6.74
N LEU A 174 -18.10 -2.96 7.83
CA LEU A 174 -19.46 -3.43 7.98
C LEU A 174 -20.21 -2.11 7.91
N GLU A 175 -20.38 -1.59 6.68
CA GLU A 175 -21.62 -1.07 6.19
C GLU A 175 -22.59 -2.12 6.73
N GLU A 176 -23.02 -1.92 7.99
CA GLU A 176 -24.34 -1.38 8.25
C GLU A 176 -24.94 -1.09 6.88
N THR A 177 -25.38 -2.16 6.24
CA THR A 177 -26.52 -2.15 5.37
C THR A 177 -27.51 -1.36 6.20
N ALA A 178 -27.46 -0.03 6.05
CA ALA A 178 -28.59 0.81 6.29
C ALA A 178 -29.64 0.06 5.49
N GLU A 179 -30.50 -0.66 6.22
CA GLU A 179 -31.66 -1.28 5.62
C GLU A 179 -32.21 -0.22 4.68
N PRO A 180 -32.42 -0.54 3.39
CA PRO A 180 -32.91 0.44 2.44
C PRO A 180 -34.07 1.14 3.15
N GLU A 181 -33.96 2.47 3.34
CA GLU A 181 -35.02 3.23 4.01
C GLU A 181 -36.33 2.74 3.42
N PRO A 182 -37.30 2.31 4.25
CA PRO A 182 -38.52 1.70 3.76
C PRO A 182 -39.06 2.59 2.65
N GLU A 183 -39.24 2.00 1.46
CA GLU A 183 -39.72 2.74 0.29
C GLU A 183 -40.89 3.61 0.76
N PRO A 184 -40.88 4.93 0.47
CA PRO A 184 -41.97 5.79 0.86
C PRO A 184 -43.26 5.13 0.37
N GLU A 185 -44.17 4.82 1.30
CA GLU A 185 -45.45 4.20 0.97
C GLU A 185 -46.05 4.97 -0.21
N PRO A 186 -46.54 4.27 -1.26
CA PRO A 186 -47.11 4.93 -2.43
C PRO A 186 -48.09 6.00 -1.98
N GLU A 187 -47.77 7.28 -2.22
CA GLU A 187 -48.70 8.36 -1.97
C GLU A 187 -49.99 8.00 -2.71
N ALA A 188 -51.09 7.94 -1.96
CA ALA A 188 -52.39 7.57 -2.49
C ALA A 188 -52.64 8.34 -3.77
N ASP A 189 -52.92 7.61 -4.86
CA ASP A 189 -53.20 8.13 -6.19
C ASP A 189 -54.17 9.32 -6.05
N PRO A 190 -53.77 10.54 -6.46
CA PRO A 190 -54.62 11.71 -6.28
C PRO A 190 -55.98 11.44 -6.90
N GLU A 191 -57.04 11.55 -6.08
CA GLU A 191 -58.41 11.44 -6.55
C GLU A 191 -58.56 12.28 -7.83
N PRO A 192 -59.22 11.75 -8.88
CA PRO A 192 -59.33 12.44 -10.17
C PRO A 192 -59.80 13.88 -9.95
N GLY A 193 -58.87 14.82 -10.13
CA GLY A 193 -59.19 16.23 -10.07
C GLY A 193 -60.30 16.55 -11.08
N PRO A 194 -61.19 17.50 -10.77
CA PRO A 194 -62.24 17.92 -11.70
C PRO A 194 -61.61 18.30 -13.05
N VAL A 195 -62.17 17.75 -14.12
CA VAL A 195 -61.79 18.06 -15.51
C VAL A 195 -61.86 19.56 -15.69
N VAL A 196 -60.70 20.22 -15.72
CA VAL A 196 -60.59 21.65 -16.04
C VAL A 196 -60.84 21.78 -17.53
N ASP A 197 -61.91 22.47 -17.87
CA ASP A 197 -62.27 22.91 -19.23
C ASP A 197 -61.05 23.62 -19.85
N PRO A 198 -60.57 23.23 -21.06
CA PRO A 198 -59.37 23.81 -21.65
C PRO A 198 -59.44 25.33 -21.70
N GLU A 199 -58.44 25.99 -21.09
CA GLU A 199 -58.23 27.42 -21.23
C GLU A 199 -58.06 27.80 -22.71
N PRO A 200 -58.60 28.95 -23.14
CA PRO A 200 -58.49 29.44 -24.51
C PRO A 200 -57.02 29.63 -24.92
N GLU A 201 -56.74 29.29 -26.18
CA GLU A 201 -55.41 29.35 -26.79
C GLU A 201 -54.75 30.74 -26.60
N PRO A 202 -53.45 30.77 -26.23
CA PRO A 202 -52.74 32.03 -26.03
C PRO A 202 -52.62 32.82 -27.32
N GLU A 203 -53.03 34.09 -27.26
CA GLU A 203 -52.82 35.07 -28.33
C GLU A 203 -51.32 35.19 -28.68
N PRO A 204 -50.98 35.41 -29.96
CA PRO A 204 -49.59 35.44 -30.41
C PRO A 204 -48.79 36.55 -29.72
N LEU A 205 -47.74 36.15 -29.02
CA LEU A 205 -46.75 37.03 -28.41
C LEU A 205 -46.19 37.99 -29.48
N VAL A 206 -46.45 39.28 -29.27
CA VAL A 206 -45.82 40.37 -30.02
C VAL A 206 -44.30 40.25 -29.82
N THR A 207 -43.60 39.95 -30.90
CA THR A 207 -42.13 39.94 -30.94
C THR A 207 -41.63 41.36 -30.75
N VAL A 208 -41.29 41.72 -29.50
CA VAL A 208 -40.52 42.92 -29.21
C VAL A 208 -39.12 42.70 -29.77
N SER A 209 -38.88 43.30 -30.94
CA SER A 209 -37.58 43.34 -31.59
C SER A 209 -36.56 43.94 -30.62
N ALA A 210 -35.64 43.11 -30.13
CA ALA A 210 -34.50 43.53 -29.30
C ALA A 210 -33.48 44.32 -30.13
N ARG A 211 -33.88 45.49 -30.63
CA ARG A 211 -32.96 46.54 -31.08
C ARG A 211 -32.76 47.50 -29.93
N GLY A 212 -31.64 47.37 -29.22
CA GLY A 212 -31.22 48.45 -28.33
C GLY A 212 -30.40 48.09 -27.10
N PHE A 213 -29.92 46.85 -26.92
CA PHE A 213 -28.93 46.62 -25.87
C PHE A 213 -27.55 47.08 -26.37
N PRO A 214 -26.97 48.18 -25.82
CA PRO A 214 -25.61 48.56 -26.15
C PRO A 214 -24.68 47.44 -25.71
N THR A 215 -23.86 46.95 -26.63
CA THR A 215 -22.79 46.02 -26.30
C THR A 215 -21.84 46.73 -25.34
N PRO A 216 -21.57 46.19 -24.13
CA PRO A 216 -20.70 46.83 -23.17
C PRO A 216 -19.32 47.05 -23.79
N SER A 217 -18.74 48.22 -23.55
CA SER A 217 -17.44 48.56 -24.08
C SER A 217 -16.35 47.69 -23.44
N ALA A 218 -15.24 47.47 -24.14
CA ALA A 218 -14.10 46.69 -23.61
C ALA A 218 -13.56 47.26 -22.27
N ALA A 219 -13.77 48.56 -22.01
CA ALA A 219 -13.40 49.21 -20.77
C ALA A 219 -14.30 48.82 -19.58
N GLU A 220 -15.60 48.63 -19.82
CA GLU A 220 -16.56 48.19 -18.79
C GLU A 220 -16.32 46.74 -18.37
N VAL A 221 -15.97 45.88 -19.33
CA VAL A 221 -15.62 44.48 -19.05
C VAL A 221 -14.35 44.40 -18.18
N GLN A 222 -13.38 45.30 -18.37
CA GLN A 222 -12.18 45.33 -17.52
C GLN A 222 -12.43 45.85 -16.11
N ARG A 223 -13.40 46.75 -15.89
CA ARG A 223 -13.82 47.16 -14.53
C ARG A 223 -14.42 45.99 -13.77
N TYR A 224 -15.38 45.28 -14.36
CA TYR A 224 -16.01 44.14 -13.71
C TYR A 224 -15.03 43.02 -13.34
N ARG A 225 -13.93 42.87 -14.08
CA ARG A 225 -12.89 41.88 -13.80
C ARG A 225 -11.94 42.28 -12.65
N ARG A 226 -11.92 43.55 -12.24
CA ARG A 226 -11.11 44.02 -11.11
C ARG A 226 -11.81 43.90 -9.76
N ASP A 227 -13.14 43.88 -9.78
CA ASP A 227 -13.97 43.88 -8.56
C ASP A 227 -14.41 42.47 -8.12
N LEU A 228 -13.99 41.42 -8.87
CA LEU A 228 -14.08 39.99 -8.52
C LEU A 228 -12.71 39.46 -8.08
#